data_AF-A0A521T9T3-F1
#
_entry.id   AF-A0A521T9T3-F1
#
_cell.length_a   1.000
_cell.length_b   1.000
_cell.length_c   1.000
_cell.angle_alpha   90.00
_cell.angle_beta   90.00
_cell.angle_gamma   90.00
#
_symmetry.space_group_name_H-M   'P 1'
#
loop_
_entity.id
_entity.type
_entity.pdbx_description
1 polymer ?
#
loop_
_entity_poly.entity_id
_entity_poly.type
_entity_poly.pdbx_seq_one_letter_code
_entity_poly.pdbx_strand_id
1 'polypeptide(L)'
;MLELLGEVIGAEIARLTPHTPLGAWLPYARHAAIAGVALLIAESTRRMTGSRMAALAAAIGFVATTATAPSIGLLLIALAFLGAVTATPGRLRGGLLLTLVMAGFLTSSWGGPLAWVLAGAGLACVADSFRATRLPRAAGVLAIVVLTLVLIAAPLPAATTSEPPAPKPMGHDRATATSFRALVSNLPTGVSLVDDDAMTNVLFRAIEPDLKRARVHIERIANDPAIIRDTLKIRRVFALPHAQASLQLQGFQIIDSLRVADRGLAEIVAGGDCATTTDRWQAAPSLTGNTNLAFVADRESRRGPVVIYLMGNEPIHVSAVNWPARTLRGFSPRTFDLTKDQDRTDLERERAEDQGPGTLDLTAAASVTRVALWRMPDAALSMQINLSAPATQVFVKLSPEADRLVSVCPAFPAIVSAIR
;
A
#
# COMPACT_ATOMS: atom_id res chain seq x y z
N MET A 1 -15.57 15.83 -28.59
CA MET A 1 -15.24 14.74 -29.55
C MET A 1 -14.62 13.53 -28.85
N LEU A 2 -13.57 13.69 -28.02
CA LEU A 2 -13.01 12.57 -27.23
C LEU A 2 -13.95 12.01 -26.16
N GLU A 3 -14.73 12.87 -25.49
CA GLU A 3 -15.77 12.43 -24.54
C GLU A 3 -16.89 11.65 -25.24
N LEU A 4 -17.39 12.17 -26.37
CA LEU A 4 -18.36 11.50 -27.23
C LEU A 4 -17.86 10.14 -27.76
N LEU A 5 -16.56 10.00 -28.06
CA LEU A 5 -15.97 8.72 -28.48
C LEU A 5 -15.88 7.74 -27.29
N GLY A 6 -15.59 8.24 -26.09
CA GLY A 6 -15.57 7.47 -24.86
C GLY A 6 -16.94 6.93 -24.48
N GLU A 7 -18.00 7.72 -24.66
CA GLU A 7 -19.38 7.31 -24.40
C GLU A 7 -19.85 6.22 -25.38
N VAL A 8 -19.53 6.34 -26.67
CA VAL A 8 -19.92 5.35 -27.69
C VAL A 8 -19.19 4.01 -27.48
N ILE A 9 -17.89 4.04 -27.16
CA ILE A 9 -17.11 2.83 -26.88
C ILE A 9 -17.55 2.19 -25.56
N GLY A 10 -17.85 3.00 -24.54
CA GLY A 10 -18.38 2.54 -23.27
C GLY A 10 -19.74 1.83 -23.42
N ALA A 11 -20.63 2.38 -24.26
CA ALA A 11 -21.94 1.81 -24.55
C ALA A 11 -21.83 0.46 -25.28
N GLU A 12 -20.92 0.33 -26.25
CA GLU A 12 -20.78 -0.92 -27.03
C GLU A 12 -20.11 -2.04 -26.22
N ILE A 13 -19.15 -1.71 -25.34
CA ILE A 13 -18.53 -2.68 -24.42
C ILE A 13 -19.55 -3.15 -23.38
N ALA A 14 -20.35 -2.24 -22.81
CA ALA A 14 -21.43 -2.61 -21.88
C ALA A 14 -22.47 -3.55 -22.52
N ARG A 15 -22.69 -3.41 -23.83
CA ARG A 15 -23.56 -4.29 -24.62
C ARG A 15 -22.98 -5.70 -24.81
N LEU A 16 -21.67 -5.81 -24.97
CA LEU A 16 -20.96 -7.07 -25.23
C LEU A 16 -20.64 -7.87 -23.96
N THR A 17 -20.61 -7.22 -22.78
CA THR A 17 -20.26 -7.88 -21.52
C THR A 17 -21.19 -7.47 -20.35
N PRO A 18 -22.45 -7.94 -20.32
CA PRO A 18 -23.48 -7.45 -19.40
C PRO A 18 -23.27 -7.80 -17.91
N HIS A 19 -22.28 -8.65 -17.58
CA HIS A 19 -22.04 -9.14 -16.22
C HIS A 19 -20.72 -8.69 -15.59
N THR A 20 -19.99 -7.74 -16.20
CA THR A 20 -18.74 -7.21 -15.62
C THR A 20 -18.93 -5.78 -15.11
N PRO A 21 -18.51 -5.46 -13.86
CA PRO A 21 -18.66 -4.11 -13.31
C PRO A 21 -17.81 -3.10 -14.09
N LEU A 22 -18.43 -1.98 -14.50
CA LEU A 22 -17.84 -0.89 -15.32
C LEU A 22 -16.49 -0.37 -14.80
N GLY A 23 -16.26 -0.42 -13.48
CA GLY A 23 -15.00 0.03 -12.85
C GLY A 23 -13.77 -0.82 -13.22
N ALA A 24 -13.95 -2.09 -13.61
CA ALA A 24 -12.84 -2.96 -14.02
C ALA A 24 -12.29 -2.58 -15.41
N TRP A 25 -13.09 -1.90 -16.24
CA TRP A 25 -12.74 -1.53 -17.60
C TRP A 25 -12.15 -0.13 -17.74
N LEU A 26 -12.28 0.74 -16.74
CA LEU A 26 -11.77 2.12 -16.79
C LEU A 26 -10.28 2.24 -17.19
N PRO A 27 -9.36 1.40 -16.67
CA PRO A 27 -7.98 1.43 -17.14
C PRO A 27 -7.90 1.04 -18.62
N TYR A 28 -8.62 0.00 -19.06
CA TYR A 28 -8.58 -0.49 -20.44
C TYR A 28 -9.25 0.46 -21.44
N ALA A 29 -10.33 1.14 -21.05
CA ALA A 29 -11.01 2.15 -21.87
C ALA A 29 -10.10 3.35 -22.14
N ARG A 30 -9.29 3.76 -21.17
CA ARG A 30 -8.29 4.82 -21.35
C ARG A 30 -7.19 4.39 -22.33
N HIS A 31 -6.72 3.14 -22.24
CA HIS A 31 -5.72 2.61 -23.19
C HIS A 31 -6.31 2.40 -24.59
N ALA A 32 -7.57 1.99 -24.71
CA ALA A 32 -8.28 1.84 -25.98
C ALA A 32 -8.55 3.20 -26.65
N ALA A 33 -8.89 4.24 -25.88
CA ALA A 33 -9.05 5.60 -26.38
C ALA A 33 -7.70 6.17 -26.88
N ILE A 34 -6.61 5.94 -26.14
CA ILE A 34 -5.25 6.33 -26.57
C ILE A 34 -4.85 5.58 -27.85
N ALA A 35 -5.13 4.29 -27.94
CA ALA A 35 -4.86 3.50 -29.14
C ALA A 35 -5.71 3.96 -30.35
N GLY A 36 -6.98 4.31 -30.13
CA GLY A 36 -7.88 4.85 -31.15
C GLY A 36 -7.41 6.20 -31.69
N VAL A 37 -6.96 7.10 -30.81
CA VAL A 37 -6.36 8.39 -31.20
C VAL A 37 -5.05 8.18 -31.96
N ALA A 38 -4.19 7.26 -31.52
CA ALA A 38 -2.95 6.93 -32.22
C ALA A 38 -3.21 6.36 -33.63
N LEU A 39 -4.24 5.51 -33.79
CA LEU A 39 -4.68 4.98 -35.09
C LEU A 39 -5.26 6.07 -36.00
N LEU A 40 -6.06 7.00 -35.45
CA LEU A 40 -6.59 8.15 -36.18
C LEU A 40 -5.48 9.09 -36.66
N ILE A 41 -4.48 9.34 -35.81
CA ILE A 41 -3.28 10.11 -36.19
C ILE A 41 -2.51 9.37 -37.29
N ALA A 42 -2.25 8.08 -37.13
CA ALA A 42 -1.56 7.27 -38.13
C ALA A 42 -2.27 7.26 -39.49
N GLU A 43 -3.60 7.11 -39.52
CA GLU A 43 -4.40 7.11 -40.74
C GLU A 43 -4.42 8.51 -41.39
N SER A 44 -4.45 9.58 -40.60
CA SER A 44 -4.36 10.96 -41.10
C SER A 44 -2.97 11.27 -41.71
N THR A 45 -1.90 10.75 -41.10
CA THR A 45 -0.52 10.92 -41.59
C THR A 45 -0.27 10.19 -42.91
N ARG A 46 -1.01 9.11 -43.18
CA ARG A 46 -0.93 8.34 -44.42
C ARG A 46 -1.37 9.12 -45.66
N ARG A 47 -2.19 10.16 -45.51
CA ARG A 47 -2.74 10.98 -46.61
C ARG A 47 -1.99 12.28 -46.87
N MET A 48 -0.99 12.64 -46.06
CA MET A 48 -0.30 13.93 -46.15
C MET A 48 1.09 13.79 -46.79
N THR A 49 1.38 14.64 -47.79
CA THR A 49 2.70 14.72 -48.44
C THR A 49 3.71 15.53 -47.62
N GLY A 50 5.00 15.25 -47.83
CA GLY A 50 6.08 15.39 -46.85
C GLY A 50 6.31 16.74 -46.17
N SER A 51 5.92 17.87 -46.76
CA SER A 51 6.10 19.18 -46.11
C SER A 51 5.09 19.44 -44.99
N ARG A 52 3.88 18.89 -45.09
CA ARG A 52 2.83 19.03 -44.06
C ARG A 52 3.09 18.12 -42.85
N MET A 53 3.72 16.97 -43.06
CA MET A 53 4.14 16.04 -42.01
C MET A 53 5.23 16.65 -41.10
N ALA A 54 6.21 17.36 -41.68
CA ALA A 54 7.25 18.02 -40.92
C ALA A 54 6.69 19.14 -40.02
N ALA A 55 5.72 19.93 -40.53
CA ALA A 55 5.06 20.97 -39.76
C ALA A 55 4.19 20.40 -38.62
N LEU A 56 3.49 19.30 -38.86
CA LEU A 56 2.68 18.62 -37.84
C LEU A 56 3.57 18.03 -36.72
N ALA A 57 4.68 17.39 -37.07
CA ALA A 57 5.62 16.83 -36.10
C ALA A 57 6.28 17.93 -35.24
N ALA A 58 6.64 19.07 -35.84
CA ALA A 58 7.17 20.22 -35.11
C ALA A 58 6.14 20.83 -34.15
N ALA A 59 4.87 20.94 -34.57
CA ALA A 59 3.78 21.44 -33.73
C ALA A 59 3.51 20.51 -32.53
N ILE A 60 3.51 19.19 -32.75
CA ILE A 60 3.33 18.19 -31.68
C ILE A 60 4.51 18.23 -30.70
N GLY A 61 5.74 18.39 -31.18
CA GLY A 61 6.93 18.54 -30.33
C GLY A 61 6.89 19.79 -29.45
N PHE A 62 6.35 20.91 -29.96
CA PHE A 62 6.22 22.16 -29.21
C PHE A 62 5.11 22.09 -28.14
N VAL A 63 4.01 21.39 -28.42
CA VAL A 63 2.94 21.13 -27.43
C VAL A 63 3.43 20.14 -26.36
N ALA A 64 4.30 19.18 -26.72
CA ALA A 64 4.85 18.20 -25.80
C ALA A 64 5.77 18.82 -24.73
N THR A 65 6.54 19.86 -25.07
CA THR A 65 7.45 20.55 -24.14
C THR A 65 6.73 21.48 -23.17
N THR A 66 5.47 21.82 -23.42
CA THR A 66 4.66 22.72 -22.59
C THR A 66 3.62 21.98 -21.74
N ALA A 67 3.47 20.66 -21.89
CA ALA A 67 2.53 19.86 -21.12
C ALA A 67 3.04 19.62 -19.68
N THR A 68 2.19 19.90 -18.69
CA THR A 68 2.49 19.81 -17.24
C THR A 68 2.66 18.39 -16.70
N ALA A 69 2.32 17.38 -17.50
CA ALA A 69 2.50 15.97 -17.15
C ALA A 69 3.62 15.35 -18.01
N PRO A 70 4.77 14.95 -17.40
CA PRO A 70 5.93 14.45 -18.15
C PRO A 70 5.64 13.19 -18.99
N SER A 71 4.60 12.44 -18.65
CA SER A 71 4.14 11.24 -19.38
C SER A 71 3.45 11.57 -20.71
N ILE A 72 2.74 12.69 -20.81
CA ILE A 72 2.06 13.10 -22.06
C ILE A 72 3.07 13.69 -23.03
N GLY A 73 4.06 14.44 -22.53
CA GLY A 73 5.15 14.98 -23.35
C GLY A 73 5.96 13.87 -24.03
N LEU A 74 6.32 12.81 -23.31
CA LEU A 74 7.05 11.66 -23.87
C LEU A 74 6.24 10.90 -24.93
N LEU A 75 4.93 10.70 -24.73
CA LEU A 75 4.06 10.07 -25.71
C LEU A 75 3.99 10.89 -27.01
N LEU A 76 3.85 12.20 -26.90
CA LEU A 76 3.79 13.10 -28.04
C LEU A 76 5.13 13.19 -28.80
N ILE A 77 6.26 13.17 -28.08
CA ILE A 77 7.60 13.08 -28.67
C ILE A 77 7.76 11.75 -29.43
N ALA A 78 7.35 10.63 -28.83
CA ALA A 78 7.41 9.32 -29.48
C ALA A 78 6.56 9.27 -30.76
N LEU A 79 5.34 9.84 -30.74
CA LEU A 79 4.46 9.94 -31.91
C LEU A 79 5.03 10.85 -33.00
N ALA A 80 5.58 12.01 -32.63
CA ALA A 80 6.23 12.94 -33.58
C ALA A 80 7.44 12.28 -34.26
N PHE A 81 8.24 11.54 -33.49
CA PHE A 81 9.36 10.76 -34.02
C PHE A 81 8.90 9.61 -34.93
N LEU A 82 7.84 8.89 -34.57
CA LEU A 82 7.27 7.84 -35.42
C LEU A 82 6.76 8.40 -36.77
N GLY A 83 6.17 9.60 -36.74
CA GLY A 83 5.82 10.36 -37.95
C GLY A 83 7.05 10.73 -38.80
N ALA A 84 8.16 11.13 -38.18
CA ALA A 84 9.40 11.44 -38.87
C ALA A 84 10.08 10.19 -39.49
N VAL A 85 10.03 9.05 -38.81
CA VAL A 85 10.54 7.76 -39.31
C VAL A 85 9.74 7.30 -40.53
N THR A 86 8.41 7.41 -40.48
CA THR A 86 7.56 7.02 -41.62
C THR A 86 7.73 7.95 -42.82
N ALA A 87 8.14 9.20 -42.64
CA ALA A 87 8.39 10.14 -43.73
C ALA A 87 9.80 10.05 -44.36
N THR A 88 10.79 9.44 -43.70
CA THR A 88 12.19 9.44 -44.18
C THR A 88 12.52 8.25 -45.09
N PRO A 89 13.24 8.43 -46.22
CA PRO A 89 13.59 7.34 -47.12
C PRO A 89 14.62 6.35 -46.53
N GLY A 90 14.55 5.09 -47.00
CA GLY A 90 14.84 3.86 -46.25
C GLY A 90 16.24 3.62 -45.64
N ARG A 91 17.26 4.43 -45.90
CA ARG A 91 18.59 4.24 -45.26
C ARG A 91 18.70 4.90 -43.88
N LEU A 92 17.92 5.94 -43.60
CA LEU A 92 17.96 6.66 -42.32
C LEU A 92 17.00 6.08 -41.27
N ARG A 93 16.01 5.29 -41.69
CA ARG A 93 14.98 4.71 -40.80
C ARG A 93 15.55 3.74 -39.76
N GLY A 94 16.55 2.95 -40.13
CA GLY A 94 17.15 1.95 -39.24
C GLY A 94 17.87 2.55 -38.03
N GLY A 95 18.65 3.62 -38.25
CA GLY A 95 19.37 4.31 -37.17
C GLY A 95 18.43 5.04 -36.19
N LEU A 96 17.31 5.55 -36.71
CA LEU A 96 16.29 6.27 -35.94
C LEU A 96 15.45 5.35 -35.07
N LEU A 97 15.14 4.13 -35.54
CA LEU A 97 14.49 3.10 -34.73
C LEU A 97 15.39 2.58 -33.62
N LEU A 98 16.69 2.37 -33.91
CA LEU A 98 17.65 1.90 -32.92
C LEU A 98 17.84 2.92 -31.78
N THR A 99 17.92 4.21 -32.11
CA THR A 99 18.02 5.29 -31.10
C THR A 99 16.77 5.38 -30.21
N LEU A 100 15.59 5.08 -30.76
CA LEU A 100 14.32 5.04 -30.03
C LEU A 100 14.26 3.89 -29.03
N VAL A 101 14.70 2.69 -29.43
CA VAL A 101 14.79 1.53 -28.53
C VAL A 101 15.77 1.80 -27.39
N MET A 102 16.93 2.39 -27.70
CA MET A 102 17.93 2.74 -26.69
C MET A 102 17.44 3.83 -25.73
N ALA A 103 16.73 4.85 -26.23
CA ALA A 103 16.16 5.91 -25.40
C ALA A 103 15.04 5.40 -24.47
N GLY A 104 14.18 4.51 -24.95
CA GLY A 104 13.10 3.90 -24.15
C GLY A 104 13.61 2.97 -23.04
N PHE A 105 14.74 2.30 -23.25
CA PHE A 105 15.39 1.48 -22.21
C PHE A 105 15.98 2.31 -21.05
N LEU A 106 16.35 3.56 -21.30
CA LEU A 106 16.97 4.43 -20.29
C LEU A 106 15.94 5.10 -19.36
N THR A 107 14.66 5.17 -19.74
CA THR A 107 13.60 5.79 -18.93
C THR A 107 12.75 4.72 -18.23
N SER A 108 13.25 4.25 -17.09
CA SER A 108 12.93 2.97 -16.43
C SER A 108 11.55 2.83 -15.75
N SER A 109 10.61 3.76 -15.87
CA SER A 109 9.31 3.68 -15.15
C SER A 109 8.09 3.35 -16.03
N TRP A 110 8.20 3.45 -17.36
CA TRP A 110 7.10 3.18 -18.31
C TRP A 110 7.50 2.20 -19.43
N GLY A 111 8.61 1.48 -19.24
CA GLY A 111 9.23 0.64 -20.27
C GLY A 111 8.32 -0.48 -20.80
N GLY A 112 7.36 -0.96 -20.01
CA GLY A 112 6.46 -2.04 -20.44
C GLY A 112 5.55 -1.65 -21.60
N PRO A 113 4.57 -0.74 -21.42
CA PRO A 113 3.59 -0.43 -22.46
C PRO A 113 4.21 0.19 -23.72
N LEU A 114 5.23 1.04 -23.55
CA LEU A 114 5.87 1.75 -24.65
C LEU A 114 6.75 0.80 -25.49
N ALA A 115 7.41 -0.19 -24.85
CA ALA A 115 8.11 -1.24 -25.57
C ALA A 115 7.17 -2.11 -26.40
N TRP A 116 5.96 -2.42 -25.91
CA TRP A 116 4.97 -3.20 -26.67
C TRP A 116 4.47 -2.45 -27.92
N VAL A 117 4.19 -1.15 -27.80
CA VAL A 117 3.78 -0.33 -28.94
C VAL A 117 4.89 -0.20 -29.98
N LEU A 118 6.14 0.03 -29.53
CA LEU A 118 7.31 0.08 -30.43
C LEU A 118 7.62 -1.27 -31.07
N ALA A 119 7.45 -2.38 -30.35
CA ALA A 119 7.60 -3.73 -30.89
C ALA A 119 6.55 -4.01 -31.96
N GLY A 120 5.29 -3.64 -31.72
CA GLY A 120 4.20 -3.77 -32.69
C GLY A 120 4.42 -2.92 -33.95
N ALA A 121 4.83 -1.66 -33.79
CA ALA A 121 5.17 -0.78 -34.91
C ALA A 121 6.39 -1.29 -35.71
N GLY A 122 7.41 -1.81 -35.02
CA GLY A 122 8.57 -2.44 -35.63
C GLY A 122 8.18 -3.68 -36.46
N LEU A 123 7.34 -4.56 -35.91
CA LEU A 123 6.81 -5.73 -36.59
C LEU A 123 6.01 -5.37 -37.85
N ALA A 124 5.17 -4.33 -37.79
CA ALA A 124 4.42 -3.85 -38.94
C ALA A 124 5.33 -3.31 -40.06
N CYS A 125 6.36 -2.51 -39.71
CA CYS A 125 7.35 -2.03 -40.67
C CYS A 125 8.18 -3.16 -41.30
N VAL A 126 8.53 -4.19 -40.52
CA VAL A 126 9.22 -5.38 -41.01
C VAL A 126 8.32 -6.16 -41.99
N ALA A 127 7.04 -6.35 -41.66
CA ALA A 127 6.06 -7.02 -42.52
C ALA A 127 5.83 -6.28 -43.85
N ASP A 128 5.74 -4.95 -43.83
CA ASP A 128 5.61 -4.14 -45.04
C ASP A 128 6.88 -4.16 -45.90
N SER A 129 8.06 -4.20 -45.27
CA SER A 129 9.34 -4.34 -45.98
C SER A 129 9.47 -5.71 -46.67
N PHE A 130 8.91 -6.78 -46.07
CA PHE A 130 8.81 -8.10 -46.69
C PHE A 130 7.90 -8.13 -47.92
N ARG A 131 6.85 -7.30 -47.95
CA ARG A 131 5.98 -7.21 -49.13
C ARG A 131 6.62 -6.43 -50.28
N ALA A 132 7.46 -5.45 -49.96
CA ALA A 132 8.03 -4.54 -50.95
C ALA A 132 9.36 -5.00 -51.57
N THR A 133 10.10 -5.93 -50.93
CA THR A 133 11.44 -6.33 -51.40
C THR A 133 11.59 -7.85 -51.51
N ARG A 134 12.27 -8.33 -52.57
CA ARG A 134 12.71 -9.74 -52.72
C ARG A 134 13.87 -10.09 -51.77
N LEU A 135 13.82 -9.67 -50.52
CA LEU A 135 14.78 -10.09 -49.51
C LEU A 135 14.55 -11.58 -49.19
N PRO A 136 15.61 -12.37 -48.94
CA PRO A 136 15.47 -13.78 -48.62
C PRO A 136 14.70 -13.93 -47.30
N ARG A 137 13.62 -14.72 -47.35
CA ARG A 137 12.68 -14.96 -46.23
C ARG A 137 13.37 -15.29 -44.89
N ALA A 138 14.58 -15.83 -44.93
CA ALA A 138 15.41 -16.15 -43.77
C ALA A 138 15.70 -14.95 -42.85
N ALA A 139 15.93 -13.75 -43.39
CA ALA A 139 16.26 -12.58 -42.57
C ALA A 139 15.08 -12.09 -41.71
N GLY A 140 13.85 -12.32 -42.19
CA GLY A 140 12.63 -11.95 -41.45
C GLY A 140 12.32 -12.86 -40.31
N VAL A 141 12.47 -14.17 -40.57
CA VAL A 141 12.35 -15.19 -39.53
C VAL A 141 13.36 -14.91 -38.42
N LEU A 142 14.62 -14.57 -38.76
CA LEU A 142 15.63 -14.22 -37.77
C LEU A 142 15.22 -13.00 -36.92
N ALA A 143 14.72 -11.92 -37.53
CA ALA A 143 14.29 -10.72 -36.81
C ALA A 143 13.11 -10.98 -35.87
N ILE A 144 12.12 -11.76 -36.31
CA ILE A 144 10.98 -12.17 -35.48
C ILE A 144 11.45 -13.05 -34.32
N VAL A 145 12.33 -14.02 -34.59
CA VAL A 145 12.88 -14.91 -33.56
C VAL A 145 13.69 -14.11 -32.52
N VAL A 146 14.53 -13.18 -32.95
CA VAL A 146 15.31 -12.31 -32.04
C VAL A 146 14.38 -11.42 -31.21
N LEU A 147 13.38 -10.78 -31.82
CA LEU A 147 12.42 -9.94 -31.08
C LEU A 147 11.62 -10.76 -30.05
N THR A 148 11.22 -11.98 -30.43
CA THR A 148 10.49 -12.89 -29.55
C THR A 148 11.38 -13.36 -28.39
N LEU A 149 12.64 -13.71 -28.67
CA LEU A 149 13.62 -14.06 -27.63
C LEU A 149 13.90 -12.89 -26.68
N VAL A 150 13.99 -11.66 -27.19
CA VAL A 150 14.16 -10.46 -26.36
C VAL A 150 12.93 -10.19 -25.49
N LEU A 151 11.72 -10.40 -26.01
CA LEU A 151 10.48 -10.26 -25.23
C LEU A 151 10.32 -11.35 -24.16
N ILE A 152 10.78 -12.58 -24.43
CA ILE A 152 10.79 -13.69 -23.46
C ILE A 152 11.88 -13.49 -22.40
N ALA A 153 13.06 -13.00 -22.79
CA ALA A 153 14.20 -12.79 -21.91
C ALA A 153 14.12 -11.47 -21.12
N ALA A 154 13.34 -10.49 -21.58
CA ALA A 154 13.05 -9.29 -20.81
C ALA A 154 12.30 -9.73 -19.54
N PRO A 155 12.87 -9.52 -18.34
CA PRO A 155 12.14 -9.80 -17.13
C PRO A 155 10.93 -8.88 -17.15
N LEU A 156 9.75 -9.43 -17.43
CA LEU A 156 8.51 -8.82 -17.00
C LEU A 156 8.76 -8.48 -15.53
N PRO A 157 8.63 -7.22 -15.10
CA PRO A 157 8.60 -6.94 -13.68
C PRO A 157 7.43 -7.79 -13.20
N ALA A 158 7.75 -8.93 -12.61
CA ALA A 158 6.77 -9.79 -11.98
C ALA A 158 6.01 -8.80 -11.11
N ALA A 159 4.73 -8.60 -11.38
CA ALA A 159 3.86 -7.96 -10.44
C ALA A 159 4.10 -8.77 -9.19
N THR A 160 4.92 -8.25 -8.29
CA THR A 160 5.38 -8.96 -7.12
C THR A 160 4.14 -9.03 -6.26
N THR A 161 3.33 -10.05 -6.51
CA THR A 161 2.64 -10.78 -5.45
C THR A 161 3.76 -11.30 -4.56
N SER A 162 4.41 -10.38 -3.83
CA SER A 162 5.23 -10.69 -2.70
C SER A 162 4.26 -11.32 -1.73
N GLU A 163 4.18 -12.65 -1.84
CA GLU A 163 3.70 -13.46 -0.74
C GLU A 163 4.44 -12.93 0.49
N PRO A 164 3.71 -12.44 1.51
CA PRO A 164 4.34 -11.84 2.66
C PRO A 164 5.36 -12.85 3.18
N PRO A 165 6.62 -12.43 3.40
CA PRO A 165 7.65 -13.36 3.85
C PRO A 165 7.09 -14.10 5.06
N ALA A 166 7.19 -15.44 5.03
CA ALA A 166 6.74 -16.26 6.14
C ALA A 166 7.28 -15.65 7.45
N PRO A 167 6.45 -15.51 8.50
CA PRO A 167 6.87 -14.87 9.74
C PRO A 167 8.16 -15.54 10.20
N LYS A 168 9.27 -14.78 10.21
CA LYS A 168 10.56 -15.31 10.62
C LYS A 168 10.41 -15.79 12.08
N PRO A 169 10.86 -17.00 12.42
CA PRO A 169 10.84 -17.45 13.81
C PRO A 169 11.62 -16.44 14.64
N MET A 170 10.99 -15.88 15.67
CA MET A 170 11.57 -14.83 16.53
C MET A 170 12.58 -15.41 17.55
N GLY A 171 13.42 -16.36 17.12
CA GLY A 171 14.44 -17.00 17.96
C GLY A 171 13.95 -18.20 18.77
N HIS A 172 12.73 -18.71 18.53
CA HIS A 172 12.21 -19.91 19.20
C HIS A 172 13.07 -21.16 18.95
N ASP A 173 13.78 -21.21 17.83
CA ASP A 173 14.75 -22.26 17.47
C ASP A 173 15.95 -22.32 18.41
N ARG A 174 16.24 -21.23 19.13
CA ARG A 174 17.36 -21.12 20.09
C ARG A 174 16.91 -21.11 21.55
N ALA A 175 15.59 -21.11 21.81
CA ALA A 175 15.07 -21.13 23.17
C ALA A 175 15.31 -22.50 23.80
N THR A 176 16.16 -22.55 24.82
CA THR A 176 16.42 -23.76 25.62
C THR A 176 15.79 -23.60 27.00
N ALA A 177 15.48 -24.71 27.68
CA ALA A 177 15.02 -24.64 29.07
C ALA A 177 16.04 -23.94 29.98
N THR A 178 17.33 -24.02 29.68
CA THR A 178 18.40 -23.34 30.43
C THR A 178 18.38 -21.83 30.22
N SER A 179 18.30 -21.35 28.98
CA SER A 179 18.19 -19.91 28.70
C SER A 179 16.89 -19.34 29.23
N PHE A 180 15.80 -20.09 29.11
CA PHE A 180 14.50 -19.70 29.67
C PHE A 180 14.52 -19.65 31.20
N ARG A 181 15.13 -20.63 31.87
CA ARG A 181 15.33 -20.60 33.33
C ARG A 181 16.10 -19.36 33.74
N ALA A 182 17.21 -19.05 33.07
CA ALA A 182 18.05 -17.89 33.37
C ALA A 182 17.34 -16.55 33.11
N LEU A 183 16.38 -16.53 32.18
CA LEU A 183 15.52 -15.37 31.94
C LEU A 183 14.55 -15.17 33.11
N VAL A 184 13.80 -16.24 33.42
CA VAL A 184 12.72 -16.23 34.40
C VAL A 184 13.25 -16.09 35.83
N SER A 185 14.45 -16.60 36.13
CA SER A 185 15.08 -16.47 37.46
C SER A 185 15.48 -15.04 37.82
N ASN A 186 15.59 -14.14 36.84
CA ASN A 186 15.92 -12.74 37.07
C ASN A 186 14.69 -11.86 37.35
N LEU A 187 13.49 -12.44 37.22
CA LEU A 187 12.27 -11.71 37.53
C LEU A 187 12.13 -11.46 39.04
N PRO A 188 11.63 -10.29 39.45
CA PRO A 188 11.19 -10.07 40.82
C PRO A 188 10.14 -11.12 41.22
N THR A 189 10.06 -11.44 42.52
CA THR A 189 9.00 -12.32 43.03
C THR A 189 7.65 -11.61 43.00
N GLY A 190 6.56 -12.38 42.77
CA GLY A 190 5.20 -11.84 42.80
C GLY A 190 4.78 -11.09 41.53
N VAL A 191 5.49 -11.32 40.42
CA VAL A 191 5.15 -10.73 39.11
C VAL A 191 4.24 -11.65 38.32
N SER A 192 3.59 -11.09 37.31
CA SER A 192 2.89 -11.88 36.29
C SER A 192 3.62 -11.86 34.96
N LEU A 193 3.53 -12.97 34.24
CA LEU A 193 4.06 -13.11 32.90
C LEU A 193 2.93 -13.43 31.94
N VAL A 194 2.86 -12.68 30.85
CA VAL A 194 1.90 -12.91 29.77
C VAL A 194 2.28 -14.18 29.02
N ASP A 195 1.29 -15.05 28.84
CA ASP A 195 1.41 -16.24 28.01
C ASP A 195 1.65 -15.84 26.55
N ASP A 196 2.73 -16.35 25.96
CA ASP A 196 3.16 -15.97 24.61
C ASP A 196 2.65 -16.98 23.57
N ASP A 197 3.17 -18.21 23.62
CA ASP A 197 2.83 -19.26 22.68
C ASP A 197 2.90 -20.67 23.32
N ALA A 198 2.57 -21.69 22.51
CA ALA A 198 2.62 -23.08 22.96
C ALA A 198 4.03 -23.54 23.37
N MET A 199 5.09 -23.02 22.74
CA MET A 199 6.47 -23.37 23.07
C MET A 199 6.85 -22.85 24.46
N THR A 200 6.53 -21.60 24.75
CA THR A 200 6.72 -20.97 26.06
C THR A 200 6.01 -21.75 27.16
N ASN A 201 4.82 -22.29 26.87
CA ASN A 201 4.09 -23.14 27.81
C ASN A 201 4.84 -24.43 28.14
N VAL A 202 5.48 -25.05 27.15
CA VAL A 202 6.32 -26.25 27.34
C VAL A 202 7.57 -25.90 28.15
N LEU A 203 8.24 -24.79 27.82
CA LEU A 203 9.43 -24.33 28.54
C LEU A 203 9.11 -24.03 30.01
N PHE A 204 7.96 -23.40 30.29
CA PHE A 204 7.49 -23.17 31.66
C PHE A 204 7.31 -24.46 32.44
N ARG A 205 6.62 -25.44 31.87
CA ARG A 205 6.42 -26.74 32.51
C ARG A 205 7.75 -27.45 32.79
N ALA A 206 8.74 -27.29 31.90
CA ALA A 206 10.06 -27.87 32.09
C ALA A 206 10.85 -27.23 33.25
N ILE A 207 10.65 -25.93 33.53
CA ILE A 207 11.37 -25.22 34.60
C ILE A 207 10.57 -25.06 35.91
N GLU A 208 9.28 -25.36 35.91
CA GLU A 208 8.39 -25.19 37.07
C GLU A 208 8.92 -25.85 38.36
N PRO A 209 9.48 -27.08 38.34
CA PRO A 209 10.06 -27.69 39.53
C PRO A 209 11.23 -26.89 40.12
N ASP A 210 12.01 -26.22 39.27
CA ASP A 210 13.15 -25.40 39.69
C ASP A 210 12.69 -24.08 40.29
N LEU A 211 11.68 -23.44 39.68
CA LEU A 211 11.08 -22.22 40.20
C LEU A 211 10.47 -22.46 41.60
N LYS A 212 9.75 -23.57 41.77
CA LYS A 212 9.20 -23.99 43.08
C LYS A 212 10.30 -24.19 44.11
N ARG A 213 11.40 -24.86 43.76
CA ARG A 213 12.57 -25.05 44.64
C ARG A 213 13.23 -23.73 45.02
N ALA A 214 13.33 -22.79 44.09
CA ALA A 214 13.89 -21.45 44.30
C ALA A 214 12.91 -20.48 44.99
N ARG A 215 11.68 -20.91 45.30
CA ARG A 215 10.58 -20.07 45.84
C ARG A 215 10.26 -18.86 44.94
N VAL A 216 10.52 -18.95 43.65
CA VAL A 216 10.15 -17.93 42.66
C VAL A 216 8.71 -18.17 42.25
N HIS A 217 7.83 -17.22 42.56
CA HIS A 217 6.40 -17.28 42.24
C HIS A 217 6.12 -16.32 41.10
N ILE A 218 5.76 -16.89 39.95
CA ILE A 218 5.37 -16.15 38.75
C ILE A 218 4.00 -16.64 38.37
N GLU A 219 3.04 -15.72 38.37
CA GLU A 219 1.70 -16.00 37.89
C GLU A 219 1.69 -15.89 36.38
N ARG A 220 1.09 -16.88 35.72
CA ARG A 220 0.88 -16.83 34.28
C ARG A 220 -0.51 -16.26 34.00
N ILE A 221 -0.56 -15.28 33.10
CA ILE A 221 -1.82 -14.63 32.71
C ILE A 221 -2.02 -14.78 31.21
N ALA A 222 -3.29 -14.90 30.80
CA ALA A 222 -3.62 -14.98 29.38
C ALA A 222 -3.25 -13.68 28.65
N ASN A 223 -2.88 -13.80 27.37
CA ASN A 223 -2.68 -12.67 26.46
C ASN A 223 -4.03 -12.04 26.04
N ASP A 224 -4.74 -11.53 27.04
CA ASP A 224 -6.01 -10.82 26.90
C ASP A 224 -5.81 -9.39 27.44
N PRO A 225 -6.05 -8.34 26.62
CA PRO A 225 -5.90 -6.96 27.04
C PRO A 225 -6.64 -6.60 28.33
N ALA A 226 -7.84 -7.14 28.56
CA ALA A 226 -8.63 -6.83 29.74
C ALA A 226 -7.99 -7.43 30.99
N ILE A 227 -7.60 -8.71 30.93
CA ILE A 227 -6.90 -9.41 32.03
C ILE A 227 -5.58 -8.71 32.35
N ILE A 228 -4.81 -8.30 31.34
CA ILE A 228 -3.54 -7.61 31.54
C ILE A 228 -3.76 -6.26 32.20
N ARG A 229 -4.72 -5.45 31.74
CA ARG A 229 -5.05 -4.15 32.36
C ARG A 229 -5.47 -4.31 33.82
N ASP A 230 -6.28 -5.31 34.13
CA ASP A 230 -6.68 -5.58 35.51
C ASP A 230 -5.51 -6.06 36.37
N THR A 231 -4.62 -6.86 35.80
CA THR A 231 -3.42 -7.34 36.48
C THR A 231 -2.44 -6.20 36.78
N LEU A 232 -2.26 -5.26 35.84
CA LEU A 232 -1.40 -4.08 35.99
C LEU A 232 -1.80 -3.17 37.17
N LYS A 233 -3.07 -3.22 37.61
CA LYS A 233 -3.54 -2.46 38.79
C LYS A 233 -3.00 -3.01 40.11
N ILE A 234 -2.56 -4.28 40.12
CA ILE A 234 -2.25 -5.02 41.35
C ILE A 234 -0.75 -5.39 41.39
N ARG A 235 -0.14 -5.66 40.24
CA ARG A 235 1.21 -6.22 40.16
C ARG A 235 1.90 -5.87 38.83
N ARG A 236 3.21 -6.07 38.79
CA ARG A 236 4.02 -5.87 37.58
C ARG A 236 3.78 -7.01 36.60
N VAL A 237 3.64 -6.66 35.33
CA VAL A 237 3.41 -7.61 34.23
C VAL A 237 4.61 -7.57 33.30
N PHE A 238 5.12 -8.74 32.95
CA PHE A 238 6.19 -8.90 31.97
C PHE A 238 5.65 -9.66 30.76
N ALA A 239 6.30 -9.48 29.61
CA ALA A 239 5.98 -10.23 28.40
C ALA A 239 7.26 -10.63 27.65
N LEU A 240 7.18 -11.75 26.93
CA LEU A 240 8.20 -12.24 26.00
C LEU A 240 8.04 -11.57 24.62
N PRO A 241 9.02 -11.70 23.70
CA PRO A 241 9.11 -10.83 22.52
C PRO A 241 7.90 -10.89 21.58
N HIS A 242 7.25 -12.04 21.44
CA HIS A 242 6.08 -12.15 20.56
C HIS A 242 4.83 -11.50 21.21
N ALA A 243 4.60 -11.76 22.50
CA ALA A 243 3.57 -11.08 23.29
C ALA A 243 3.82 -9.56 23.36
N GLN A 244 5.07 -9.12 23.51
CA GLN A 244 5.47 -7.71 23.47
C GLN A 244 5.01 -7.04 22.17
N ALA A 245 5.33 -7.63 21.01
CA ALA A 245 4.95 -7.11 19.70
C ALA A 245 3.42 -7.02 19.54
N SER A 246 2.69 -8.02 20.03
CA SER A 246 1.22 -8.01 20.03
C SER A 246 0.65 -6.91 20.94
N LEU A 247 1.17 -6.78 22.16
CA LEU A 247 0.66 -5.85 23.18
C LEU A 247 0.93 -4.38 22.83
N GLN A 248 2.05 -4.08 22.16
CA GLN A 248 2.33 -2.73 21.65
C GLN A 248 1.26 -2.22 20.68
N LEU A 249 0.69 -3.13 19.88
CA LEU A 249 -0.40 -2.81 18.97
C LEU A 249 -1.75 -2.69 19.70
N GLN A 250 -1.85 -3.20 20.94
CA GLN A 250 -3.06 -3.19 21.77
C GLN A 250 -3.06 -2.05 22.81
N GLY A 251 -2.22 -1.03 22.63
CA GLY A 251 -2.17 0.15 23.50
C GLY A 251 -1.34 -0.01 24.77
N PHE A 252 -0.52 -1.05 24.86
CA PHE A 252 0.43 -1.20 25.97
C PHE A 252 1.79 -0.62 25.62
N GLN A 253 2.40 0.07 26.58
CA GLN A 253 3.79 0.51 26.48
C GLN A 253 4.71 -0.56 27.03
N ILE A 254 5.89 -0.65 26.43
CA ILE A 254 6.97 -1.49 26.93
C ILE A 254 7.98 -0.57 27.60
N ILE A 255 8.17 -0.78 28.90
CA ILE A 255 9.27 -0.16 29.63
C ILE A 255 10.41 -1.16 29.63
N ASP A 256 11.56 -0.68 29.20
CA ASP A 256 12.80 -1.42 29.31
C ASP A 256 13.29 -1.38 30.76
N SER A 257 12.54 -2.04 31.65
CA SER A 257 12.77 -1.96 33.08
C SER A 257 13.97 -2.83 33.43
N LEU A 258 15.09 -2.18 33.74
CA LEU A 258 16.22 -2.69 34.53
C LEU A 258 16.86 -4.00 34.04
N ARG A 259 17.98 -3.93 33.31
CA ARG A 259 18.99 -5.01 33.16
C ARG A 259 18.51 -6.38 32.60
N VAL A 260 17.22 -6.58 32.36
CA VAL A 260 16.61 -7.80 31.79
C VAL A 260 16.24 -7.62 30.32
N ALA A 261 16.09 -6.36 29.88
CA ALA A 261 16.05 -5.85 28.51
C ALA A 261 16.82 -6.69 27.47
N ASP A 262 18.09 -6.97 27.81
CA ASP A 262 19.06 -7.66 26.95
C ASP A 262 18.73 -9.14 26.72
N ARG A 263 17.71 -9.68 27.39
CA ARG A 263 17.33 -11.09 27.34
C ARG A 263 15.93 -11.31 26.74
N GLY A 264 15.33 -10.29 26.13
CA GLY A 264 14.04 -10.41 25.43
C GLY A 264 12.82 -10.52 26.35
N LEU A 265 12.94 -10.03 27.59
CA LEU A 265 11.80 -9.87 28.49
C LEU A 265 11.67 -8.41 28.87
N ALA A 266 10.46 -7.87 28.81
CA ALA A 266 10.21 -6.48 29.09
C ALA A 266 8.97 -6.28 29.97
N GLU A 267 8.98 -5.20 30.75
CA GLU A 267 7.85 -4.83 31.59
C GLU A 267 6.78 -4.14 30.74
N ILE A 268 5.55 -4.57 30.94
CA ILE A 268 4.38 -4.00 30.28
C ILE A 268 3.77 -2.97 31.21
N VAL A 269 3.42 -1.81 30.66
CA VAL A 269 2.63 -0.80 31.35
C VAL A 269 1.48 -0.34 30.46
N ALA A 270 0.48 0.30 31.07
CA ALA A 270 -0.60 0.92 30.31
C ALA A 270 -0.04 2.06 29.44
N GLY A 271 -0.22 1.97 28.13
CA GLY A 271 0.20 3.01 27.19
C GLY A 271 -0.90 4.02 26.85
N GLY A 272 -2.14 3.67 27.14
CA GLY A 272 -3.33 4.49 26.91
C GLY A 272 -4.56 3.61 26.70
N ASP A 273 -5.72 4.24 26.69
CA ASP A 273 -6.97 3.55 26.43
C ASP A 273 -7.21 3.40 24.93
N CYS A 274 -7.67 2.21 24.53
CA CYS A 274 -8.14 2.02 23.17
C CYS A 274 -9.57 2.54 23.06
N ALA A 275 -9.86 3.29 21.99
CA ALA A 275 -11.21 3.67 21.66
C ALA A 275 -11.92 2.51 20.97
N THR A 276 -12.95 1.96 21.61
CA THR A 276 -13.81 0.95 21.00
C THR A 276 -14.78 1.62 20.03
N THR A 277 -14.72 1.23 18.76
CA THR A 277 -15.58 1.81 17.71
C THR A 277 -17.01 1.30 17.82
N THR A 278 -17.97 2.19 17.56
CA THR A 278 -19.40 1.90 17.44
C THR A 278 -19.95 2.45 16.14
N ASP A 279 -21.18 2.11 15.80
CA ASP A 279 -21.95 2.70 14.70
C ASP A 279 -22.15 4.23 14.81
N ARG A 280 -21.89 4.80 15.98
CA ARG A 280 -21.90 6.25 16.23
C ARG A 280 -20.49 6.82 16.31
N TRP A 281 -20.36 8.08 15.91
CA TRP A 281 -19.14 8.85 16.08
C TRP A 281 -18.83 9.05 17.56
N GLN A 282 -17.59 8.77 17.94
CA GLN A 282 -17.06 9.01 19.27
C GLN A 282 -15.74 9.75 19.19
N ALA A 283 -15.54 10.69 20.12
CA ALA A 283 -14.23 11.26 20.35
C ALA A 283 -13.31 10.20 21.01
N ALA A 284 -12.07 10.15 20.57
CA ALA A 284 -11.05 9.23 21.07
C ALA A 284 -9.87 10.02 21.68
N PRO A 285 -10.07 10.67 22.84
CA PRO A 285 -9.08 11.59 23.41
C PRO A 285 -7.76 10.91 23.79
N SER A 286 -7.77 9.60 24.08
CA SER A 286 -6.56 8.82 24.35
C SER A 286 -5.64 8.69 23.14
N LEU A 287 -6.14 8.98 21.94
CA LEU A 287 -5.38 8.94 20.68
C LEU A 287 -4.77 10.30 20.32
N THR A 288 -5.28 11.40 20.89
CA THR A 288 -4.74 12.75 20.69
C THR A 288 -3.27 12.81 21.12
N GLY A 289 -2.45 13.51 20.34
CA GLY A 289 -1.01 13.66 20.62
C GLY A 289 -0.14 12.50 20.15
N ASN A 290 -0.71 11.37 19.75
CA ASN A 290 0.06 10.22 19.26
C ASN A 290 0.35 10.36 17.76
N THR A 291 1.54 9.92 17.35
CA THR A 291 1.94 9.80 15.93
C THR A 291 1.80 8.36 15.39
N ASN A 292 1.49 7.40 16.26
CA ASN A 292 1.34 6.01 15.89
C ASN A 292 0.03 5.50 16.48
N LEU A 293 -0.81 4.91 15.63
CA LEU A 293 -2.08 4.30 16.02
C LEU A 293 -2.12 2.86 15.51
N ALA A 294 -2.94 2.02 16.13
CA ALA A 294 -3.18 0.66 15.68
C ALA A 294 -4.67 0.34 15.63
N PHE A 295 -5.08 -0.33 14.57
CA PHE A 295 -6.39 -0.94 14.43
C PHE A 295 -6.34 -2.38 14.91
N VAL A 296 -7.09 -2.67 15.96
CA VAL A 296 -7.10 -3.97 16.63
C VAL A 296 -8.48 -4.59 16.53
N ALA A 297 -8.53 -5.78 15.96
CA ALA A 297 -9.67 -6.67 16.04
C ALA A 297 -9.26 -7.84 16.94
N ASP A 298 -10.11 -8.22 17.91
CA ASP A 298 -9.83 -9.35 18.78
C ASP A 298 -10.09 -10.70 18.08
N ARG A 299 -10.87 -10.71 17.00
CA ARG A 299 -11.20 -11.92 16.23
C ARG A 299 -11.37 -11.63 14.74
N GLU A 300 -11.21 -12.66 13.93
CA GLU A 300 -11.38 -12.55 12.47
C GLU A 300 -12.78 -12.13 12.04
N SER A 301 -13.80 -12.52 12.82
CA SER A 301 -15.20 -12.16 12.56
C SER A 301 -15.52 -10.69 12.86
N ARG A 302 -14.58 -9.91 13.39
CA ARG A 302 -14.78 -8.53 13.87
C ARG A 302 -13.91 -7.54 13.08
N ARG A 303 -14.01 -7.61 11.75
CA ARG A 303 -13.18 -6.85 10.78
C ARG A 303 -13.98 -5.77 10.04
N GLY A 304 -14.89 -5.12 10.73
CA GLY A 304 -15.77 -4.10 10.15
C GLY A 304 -15.00 -2.91 9.56
N PRO A 305 -15.58 -2.20 8.57
CA PRO A 305 -14.99 -0.97 8.07
C PRO A 305 -14.98 0.11 9.16
N VAL A 306 -13.87 0.84 9.28
CA VAL A 306 -13.72 1.93 10.25
C VAL A 306 -13.43 3.23 9.51
N VAL A 307 -14.06 4.32 9.94
CA VAL A 307 -13.74 5.67 9.50
C VAL A 307 -13.18 6.46 10.67
N ILE A 308 -12.06 7.15 10.43
CA ILE A 308 -11.41 8.03 11.39
C ILE A 308 -11.30 9.43 10.81
N TYR A 309 -11.60 10.45 11.61
CA TYR A 309 -11.18 11.83 11.35
C TYR A 309 -10.07 12.20 12.33
N LEU A 310 -8.93 12.61 11.78
CA LEU A 310 -7.77 13.12 12.48
C LEU A 310 -7.69 14.63 12.24
N MET A 311 -7.84 15.43 13.28
CA MET A 311 -7.73 16.88 13.18
C MET A 311 -6.32 17.33 13.56
N GLY A 312 -5.79 18.35 12.89
CA GLY A 312 -4.45 18.86 13.16
C GLY A 312 -4.28 20.34 12.81
N ASN A 313 -3.20 20.91 13.32
CA ASN A 313 -2.76 22.28 12.97
C ASN A 313 -1.92 22.29 11.68
N GLU A 314 -1.53 21.12 11.19
CA GLU A 314 -0.76 20.90 9.97
C GLU A 314 -1.33 19.68 9.24
N PRO A 315 -1.13 19.53 7.92
CA PRO A 315 -1.55 18.34 7.18
C PRO A 315 -0.99 17.03 7.79
N ILE A 316 -1.89 16.13 8.20
CA ILE A 316 -1.51 14.82 8.76
C ILE A 316 -1.51 13.77 7.65
N HIS A 317 -0.33 13.40 7.15
CA HIS A 317 -0.18 12.27 6.24
C HIS A 317 -0.20 10.96 7.01
N VAL A 318 -0.97 10.00 6.51
CA VAL A 318 -1.16 8.68 7.15
C VAL A 318 -0.53 7.62 6.26
N SER A 319 0.31 6.78 6.84
CA SER A 319 0.92 5.64 6.15
C SER A 319 0.71 4.35 6.91
N ALA A 320 0.47 3.27 6.17
CA ALA A 320 0.37 1.93 6.71
C ALA A 320 1.76 1.35 7.00
N VAL A 321 1.97 0.79 8.19
CA VAL A 321 3.28 0.29 8.63
C VAL A 321 3.33 -1.24 8.50
N ASN A 322 4.16 -1.75 7.59
CA ASN A 322 4.35 -3.20 7.35
C ASN A 322 3.08 -3.95 6.89
N TRP A 323 2.15 -3.27 6.24
CA TRP A 323 0.95 -3.92 5.70
C TRP A 323 1.28 -4.65 4.40
N PRO A 324 0.77 -5.87 4.19
CA PRO A 324 0.83 -6.51 2.88
C PRO A 324 0.17 -5.65 1.79
N ALA A 325 0.73 -5.60 0.58
CA ALA A 325 0.21 -4.74 -0.49
C ALA A 325 -1.28 -4.98 -0.82
N ARG A 326 -1.76 -6.21 -0.65
CA ARG A 326 -3.16 -6.60 -0.84
C ARG A 326 -4.11 -6.00 0.20
N THR A 327 -3.65 -5.75 1.44
CA THR A 327 -4.48 -5.17 2.51
C THR A 327 -4.58 -3.65 2.38
N LEU A 328 -3.69 -3.00 1.63
CA LEU A 328 -3.75 -1.57 1.33
C LEU A 328 -4.95 -1.18 0.46
N ARG A 329 -5.60 -2.14 -0.22
CA ARG A 329 -6.75 -1.85 -1.10
C ARG A 329 -7.92 -1.19 -0.36
N GLY A 330 -8.09 -1.52 0.91
CA GLY A 330 -9.12 -0.90 1.75
C GLY A 330 -8.61 0.26 2.60
N PHE A 331 -7.34 0.65 2.48
CA PHE A 331 -6.77 1.78 3.21
C PHE A 331 -6.83 3.04 2.34
N SER A 332 -7.75 3.94 2.68
CA SER A 332 -8.01 5.18 1.91
C SER A 332 -7.88 6.41 2.80
N PRO A 333 -6.64 6.93 2.97
CA PRO A 333 -6.43 8.23 3.61
C PRO A 333 -6.67 9.38 2.63
N ARG A 334 -7.38 10.42 3.09
CA ARG A 334 -7.59 11.67 2.36
C ARG A 334 -7.42 12.85 3.30
N THR A 335 -6.50 13.75 2.98
CA THR A 335 -6.23 14.96 3.76
C THR A 335 -6.91 16.17 3.11
N PHE A 336 -7.55 16.99 3.94
CA PHE A 336 -8.23 18.22 3.57
C PHE A 336 -7.53 19.39 4.26
N ASP A 337 -7.06 20.36 3.48
CA ASP A 337 -6.44 21.59 3.96
C ASP A 337 -7.55 22.64 4.17
N LEU A 338 -7.90 22.89 5.43
CA LEU A 338 -8.98 23.80 5.78
C LEU A 338 -8.62 25.27 5.57
N THR A 339 -7.42 25.59 5.06
CA THR A 339 -7.13 26.94 4.55
C THR A 339 -7.71 27.18 3.16
N LYS A 340 -8.18 26.13 2.46
CA LYS A 340 -8.73 26.19 1.11
C LYS A 340 -10.24 25.92 1.12
N ASP A 341 -11.02 26.80 0.49
CA ASP A 341 -12.49 26.68 0.44
C ASP A 341 -12.96 25.42 -0.28
N GLN A 342 -12.24 24.97 -1.31
CA GLN A 342 -12.55 23.74 -2.04
C GLN A 342 -12.43 22.51 -1.13
N ASP A 343 -11.37 22.42 -0.34
CA ASP A 343 -11.14 21.29 0.57
C ASP A 343 -12.15 21.29 1.72
N ARG A 344 -12.59 22.45 2.19
CA ARG A 344 -13.71 22.57 3.14
C ARG A 344 -14.99 22.00 2.56
N THR A 345 -15.33 22.40 1.33
CA THR A 345 -16.53 21.91 0.63
C THR A 345 -16.48 20.40 0.41
N ASP A 346 -15.31 19.89 -0.01
CA ASP A 346 -15.10 18.46 -0.21
C ASP A 346 -15.18 17.67 1.11
N LEU A 347 -14.64 18.21 2.20
CA LEU A 347 -14.75 17.61 3.53
C LEU A 347 -16.21 17.56 4.01
N GLU A 348 -16.97 18.64 3.83
CA GLU A 348 -18.37 18.69 4.23
C GLU A 348 -19.22 17.65 3.48
N ARG A 349 -18.94 17.43 2.19
CA ARG A 349 -19.58 16.37 1.40
C ARG A 349 -19.25 14.99 1.95
N GLU A 350 -17.97 14.67 2.16
CA GLU A 350 -17.55 13.36 2.70
C GLU A 350 -18.08 13.15 4.12
N ARG A 351 -18.11 14.21 4.93
CA ARG A 351 -18.72 14.21 6.26
C ARG A 351 -20.21 13.91 6.18
N ALA A 352 -20.94 14.46 5.21
CA ALA A 352 -22.35 14.14 5.03
C ALA A 352 -22.56 12.68 4.62
N GLU A 353 -21.74 12.15 3.72
CA GLU A 353 -21.76 10.74 3.28
C GLU A 353 -21.52 9.77 4.43
N ASP A 354 -20.56 10.07 5.31
CA ASP A 354 -20.26 9.25 6.49
C ASP A 354 -21.24 9.44 7.65
N GLN A 355 -22.21 10.36 7.53
CA GLN A 355 -23.02 10.85 8.64
C GLN A 355 -22.13 11.28 9.82
N GLY A 356 -21.17 12.15 9.50
CA GLY A 356 -20.07 12.65 10.33
C GLY A 356 -20.46 13.17 11.71
N PRO A 357 -19.50 13.40 12.62
CA PRO A 357 -19.82 13.90 13.95
C PRO A 357 -20.42 15.30 13.82
N GLY A 358 -21.64 15.49 14.32
CA GLY A 358 -22.27 16.82 14.36
C GLY A 358 -21.51 17.82 15.23
N THR A 359 -20.67 17.33 16.14
CA THR A 359 -19.82 18.10 17.05
C THR A 359 -18.39 18.32 16.53
N LEU A 360 -18.11 17.99 15.26
CA LEU A 360 -16.79 18.21 14.67
C LEU A 360 -16.56 19.72 14.52
N ASP A 361 -15.89 20.33 15.50
CA ASP A 361 -15.55 21.75 15.47
C ASP A 361 -14.35 21.99 14.54
N LEU A 362 -14.68 22.24 13.27
CA LEU A 362 -13.71 22.54 12.22
C LEU A 362 -12.99 23.88 12.43
N THR A 363 -13.48 24.76 13.31
CA THR A 363 -12.94 26.12 13.44
C THR A 363 -11.55 26.13 14.09
N ALA A 364 -11.23 25.11 14.88
CA ALA A 364 -9.96 24.99 15.58
C ALA A 364 -8.87 24.24 14.81
N ALA A 365 -9.18 23.62 13.66
CA ALA A 365 -8.23 22.82 12.90
C ALA A 365 -7.81 23.51 11.60
N ALA A 366 -6.53 23.40 11.26
CA ALA A 366 -6.03 23.84 9.95
C ALA A 366 -6.10 22.71 8.91
N SER A 367 -6.10 21.45 9.35
CA SER A 367 -6.25 20.29 8.49
C SER A 367 -7.13 19.21 9.13
N VAL A 368 -7.77 18.42 8.28
CA VAL A 368 -8.46 17.20 8.68
C VAL A 368 -8.03 16.08 7.75
N THR A 369 -7.59 14.96 8.30
CA THR A 369 -7.35 13.75 7.54
C THR A 369 -8.41 12.70 7.86
N ARG A 370 -9.17 12.33 6.83
CA ARG A 370 -10.09 11.19 6.86
C ARG A 370 -9.31 9.92 6.54
N VAL A 371 -9.48 8.88 7.33
CA VAL A 371 -8.96 7.55 7.06
C VAL A 371 -10.14 6.60 7.01
N ALA A 372 -10.49 6.14 5.80
CA ALA A 372 -11.42 5.03 5.63
C ALA A 372 -10.62 3.74 5.53
N LEU A 373 -10.96 2.77 6.38
CA LEU A 373 -10.32 1.47 6.44
C LEU A 373 -11.35 0.36 6.24
N TRP A 374 -11.28 -0.29 5.09
CA TRP A 374 -12.03 -1.50 4.78
C TRP A 374 -11.10 -2.70 4.94
N ARG A 375 -11.22 -3.46 6.02
CA ARG A 375 -10.33 -4.60 6.22
C ARG A 375 -10.67 -5.73 5.25
N MET A 376 -9.67 -6.15 4.48
CA MET A 376 -9.75 -7.34 3.64
C MET A 376 -9.74 -8.62 4.50
N PRO A 377 -10.31 -9.76 4.04
CA PRO A 377 -10.36 -11.02 4.79
C PRO A 377 -9.00 -11.61 5.18
N ASP A 378 -7.91 -11.11 4.63
CA ASP A 378 -6.54 -11.54 4.88
C ASP A 378 -5.71 -10.49 5.63
N ALA A 379 -6.36 -9.41 6.09
CA ALA A 379 -5.74 -8.39 6.91
C ALA A 379 -5.41 -8.94 8.30
N ALA A 380 -4.18 -8.66 8.76
CA ALA A 380 -3.76 -8.99 10.13
C ALA A 380 -4.74 -8.37 11.14
N LEU A 381 -4.96 -9.05 12.28
CA LEU A 381 -5.88 -8.60 13.33
C LEU A 381 -5.45 -7.27 13.99
N SER A 382 -4.16 -7.00 13.99
CA SER A 382 -3.55 -5.75 14.43
C SER A 382 -2.82 -5.08 13.27
N MET A 383 -3.09 -3.80 13.03
CA MET A 383 -2.55 -3.06 11.89
C MET A 383 -2.15 -1.67 12.31
N GLN A 384 -0.86 -1.37 12.25
CA GLN A 384 -0.32 -0.08 12.66
C GLN A 384 -0.38 0.94 11.52
N ILE A 385 -0.74 2.18 11.86
CA ILE A 385 -0.61 3.36 11.00
C ILE A 385 0.33 4.37 11.67
N ASN A 386 1.10 5.07 10.85
CA ASN A 386 1.97 6.16 11.25
C ASN A 386 1.40 7.47 10.70
N LEU A 387 1.42 8.51 11.54
CA LEU A 387 0.98 9.87 11.28
C LEU A 387 2.21 10.77 11.17
N SER A 388 2.27 11.62 10.15
CA SER A 388 3.38 12.58 10.00
C SER A 388 3.43 13.64 11.09
N ALA A 389 2.30 13.88 11.77
CA ALA A 389 2.15 14.84 12.86
C ALA A 389 1.10 14.33 13.86
N PRO A 390 1.17 14.73 15.14
CA PRO A 390 0.18 14.34 16.13
C PRO A 390 -1.18 14.99 15.86
N ALA A 391 -2.26 14.22 15.98
CA ALA A 391 -3.62 14.76 15.90
C ALA A 391 -3.98 15.54 17.17
N THR A 392 -4.65 16.68 17.03
CA THR A 392 -5.21 17.48 18.14
C THR A 392 -6.55 16.92 18.61
N GLN A 393 -7.34 16.34 17.70
CA GLN A 393 -8.56 15.61 18.02
C GLN A 393 -8.69 14.39 17.10
N VAL A 394 -9.29 13.32 17.63
CA VAL A 394 -9.53 12.09 16.89
C VAL A 394 -10.98 11.69 17.09
N PHE A 395 -11.68 11.43 15.99
CA PHE A 395 -13.03 10.88 15.99
C PHE A 395 -13.03 9.55 15.23
N VAL A 396 -13.74 8.56 15.77
CA VAL A 396 -13.81 7.23 15.18
C VAL A 396 -15.26 6.77 15.07
N LYS A 397 -15.58 6.03 14.01
CA LYS A 397 -16.86 5.37 13.78
C LYS A 397 -16.65 4.05 13.06
N LEU A 398 -17.45 3.06 13.44
CA LEU A 398 -17.62 1.80 12.74
C LEU A 398 -18.70 1.99 11.64
N SER A 399 -18.43 1.53 10.43
CA SER A 399 -19.41 1.54 9.35
C SER A 399 -20.64 0.70 9.74
N PRO A 400 -21.87 1.12 9.41
CA PRO A 400 -23.09 0.40 9.78
C PRO A 400 -23.20 -1.03 9.21
N GLU A 401 -22.39 -1.36 8.21
CA GLU A 401 -22.31 -2.72 7.62
C GLU A 401 -21.46 -3.70 8.46
N ALA A 402 -20.79 -3.22 9.51
CA ALA A 402 -19.96 -4.04 10.37
C ALA A 402 -20.75 -4.72 11.49
N ASP A 403 -20.56 -6.03 11.64
CA ASP A 403 -21.27 -6.74 12.70
C ASP A 403 -20.74 -6.47 14.12
N ARG A 404 -19.48 -6.06 14.36
CA ARG A 404 -18.92 -5.93 15.74
C ARG A 404 -17.66 -5.04 15.87
N LEU A 405 -17.36 -4.73 17.14
CA LEU A 405 -16.33 -3.87 17.75
C LEU A 405 -14.90 -4.05 17.17
N VAL A 406 -14.39 -3.00 16.52
CA VAL A 406 -12.95 -2.79 16.29
C VAL A 406 -12.44 -1.77 17.30
N SER A 407 -11.24 -1.92 17.80
CA SER A 407 -10.61 -0.93 18.68
C SER A 407 -9.52 -0.16 17.94
N VAL A 408 -9.44 1.14 18.17
CA VAL A 408 -8.32 1.98 17.75
C VAL A 408 -7.50 2.31 18.99
N CYS A 409 -6.24 1.89 19.00
CA CYS A 409 -5.33 2.03 20.13
C CYS A 409 -4.20 3.00 19.79
N PRO A 410 -3.60 3.69 20.78
CA PRO A 410 -2.27 4.24 20.58
C PRO A 410 -1.32 3.07 20.29
N ALA A 411 -0.39 3.26 19.36
CA ALA A 411 0.62 2.26 19.05
C ALA A 411 1.99 2.80 19.46
N PHE A 412 2.82 1.92 20.01
CA PHE A 412 4.17 2.26 20.43
C PHE A 412 5.18 1.62 19.48
N PRO A 413 6.30 2.31 19.16
CA PRO A 413 7.30 1.75 18.28
C PRO A 413 7.79 0.41 18.83
N ALA A 414 7.94 -0.56 17.93
CA ALA A 414 8.36 -1.92 18.28
C ALA A 414 9.82 -1.94 18.73
N ILE A 415 10.06 -1.70 20.02
CA ILE A 415 11.34 -1.98 20.68
C ILE A 415 11.32 -3.46 21.08
N VAL A 416 11.47 -4.35 20.09
CA VAL A 416 11.60 -5.80 20.36
C VAL A 416 13.09 -6.11 20.45
N SER A 417 13.61 -6.23 21.67
CA SER A 417 14.92 -6.84 21.88
C SER A 417 14.80 -8.35 21.65
N ALA A 418 15.37 -8.84 20.55
CA ALA A 418 15.43 -10.28 20.31
C ALA A 418 16.22 -10.96 21.44
N ILE A 419 15.79 -12.14 21.88
CA ILE A 419 16.57 -13.01 22.76
C ILE A 419 17.87 -13.33 22.00
N ARG A 420 19.00 -12.77 22.46
CA ARG A 420 20.32 -13.00 21.85
C ARG A 420 20.95 -14.29 22.34
#